data_AF-A0A2L0B7W1-F1
#
_entry.id   AF-A0A2L0B7W1-F1
#
_cell.length_a   1.000
_cell.length_b   1.000
_cell.length_c   1.000
_cell.angle_alpha   90.00
_cell.angle_beta   90.00
_cell.angle_gamma   90.00
#
_symmetry.space_group_name_H-M   'P 1'
#
loop_
_entity.id
_entity.type
_entity.pdbx_description
1 polymer ?
#
loop_
_entity_poly.entity_id
_entity_poly.type
_entity_poly.pdbx_seq_one_letter_code
_entity_poly.pdbx_strand_id
1 'polypeptide(L)'
;FSGYDCDSDPCQNGGLCQISDGGGYICDCPLGTAGTNCEIDSFNECDSNPCRHPEAICQDKLGDYVCYCPPKHAGKNCEVYDRNSPGGMGQAVVVSRKDSTNYYAKDLEMQRKQCVKNNCPMKRGNYRCDEECNTYACDFDGNDCSLGINPWANCTASIRCWDVFMDGVCNQECNNPQCLFDGRDCEKSLQPCNPVYDAYCQKHYANGHCDYGCNNAEC
;
A
#
# COMPACT_ATOMS: atom_id res chain seq x y z
N PHE A 1 -6.85 42.24 -9.89
CA PHE A 1 -6.70 40.79 -10.05
C PHE A 1 -6.28 40.24 -8.70
N SER A 2 -7.26 39.72 -7.95
CA SER A 2 -7.03 39.02 -6.68
C SER A 2 -6.57 37.62 -7.03
N GLY A 3 -5.31 37.29 -6.75
CA GLY A 3 -4.73 35.97 -7.01
C GLY A 3 -4.64 35.12 -5.75
N TYR A 4 -5.48 35.42 -4.74
CA TYR A 4 -5.35 34.91 -3.37
C TYR A 4 -6.54 34.05 -2.95
N ASP A 5 -7.44 33.69 -3.87
CA ASP A 5 -8.75 33.14 -3.52
C ASP A 5 -8.66 31.72 -2.91
N CYS A 6 -7.52 31.03 -3.10
CA CYS A 6 -7.21 29.76 -2.45
C CYS A 6 -6.48 29.91 -1.10
N ASP A 7 -5.99 31.10 -0.73
CA ASP A 7 -5.24 31.30 0.53
C ASP A 7 -6.12 31.10 1.77
N SER A 8 -7.44 31.18 1.61
CA SER A 8 -8.42 30.90 2.66
C SER A 8 -8.83 29.43 2.76
N ASP A 9 -8.21 28.53 1.99
CA ASP A 9 -8.54 27.09 1.90
C ASP A 9 -10.06 26.84 1.82
N PRO A 10 -10.77 27.39 0.80
CA PRO A 10 -12.22 27.32 0.73
C PRO A 10 -12.75 25.88 0.48
N CYS A 11 -11.94 25.03 -0.13
CA CYS A 11 -12.30 23.64 -0.45
C CYS A 11 -12.22 22.75 0.78
N GLN A 12 -13.30 22.05 1.08
CA GLN A 12 -13.44 21.18 2.25
C GLN A 12 -13.14 19.72 1.88
N ASN A 13 -13.03 18.86 2.91
CA ASN A 13 -12.96 17.40 2.77
C ASN A 13 -11.87 16.87 1.83
N GLY A 14 -10.74 17.58 1.74
CA GLY A 14 -9.62 17.19 0.89
C GLY A 14 -9.74 17.63 -0.57
N GLY A 15 -10.71 18.50 -0.89
CA GLY A 15 -10.80 19.19 -2.18
C GLY A 15 -9.55 20.00 -2.50
N LEU A 16 -9.09 19.95 -3.75
CA LEU A 16 -7.96 20.72 -4.22
C LEU A 16 -8.43 22.08 -4.76
N CYS A 17 -7.96 23.17 -4.15
CA CYS A 17 -8.27 24.51 -4.62
C CYS A 17 -7.41 24.91 -5.83
N GLN A 18 -8.07 25.39 -6.88
CA GLN A 18 -7.42 25.93 -8.07
C GLN A 18 -7.92 27.35 -8.35
N ILE A 19 -7.01 28.23 -8.76
CA ILE A 19 -7.38 29.59 -9.17
C ILE A 19 -8.02 29.53 -10.55
N SER A 20 -9.19 30.17 -10.70
CA SER A 20 -9.91 30.21 -11.97
C SER A 20 -9.34 31.28 -12.91
N ASP A 21 -9.23 30.97 -14.20
CA ASP A 21 -8.72 31.87 -15.24
C ASP A 21 -9.54 33.18 -15.38
N GLY A 22 -10.79 33.20 -14.90
CA GLY A 22 -11.68 34.37 -14.89
C GLY A 22 -11.62 35.22 -13.61
N GLY A 23 -10.80 34.85 -12.63
CA GLY A 23 -10.84 35.34 -11.25
C GLY A 23 -11.77 34.48 -10.37
N GLY A 24 -11.43 34.31 -9.10
CA GLY A 24 -12.09 33.35 -8.20
C GLY A 24 -11.31 32.04 -8.04
N TYR A 25 -11.93 31.07 -7.38
CA TYR A 25 -11.40 29.72 -7.19
C TYR A 25 -12.39 28.67 -7.70
N ILE A 26 -11.89 27.47 -7.95
CA ILE A 26 -12.65 26.26 -8.18
C ILE A 26 -12.09 25.15 -7.29
N CYS A 27 -12.98 24.30 -6.76
CA CYS A 27 -12.58 23.15 -5.97
C CYS A 27 -12.71 21.88 -6.79
N ASP A 28 -11.58 21.19 -6.97
CA ASP A 28 -11.57 19.82 -7.49
C ASP A 28 -11.90 18.87 -6.34
N CYS A 29 -13.16 18.42 -6.32
CA CYS A 29 -13.68 17.60 -5.23
C CYS A 29 -13.25 16.13 -5.36
N PRO A 30 -12.80 15.50 -4.25
CA PRO A 30 -12.49 14.08 -4.23
C PRO A 30 -13.76 13.26 -4.47
N LEU A 31 -13.56 12.03 -4.93
CA LEU A 31 -14.62 11.06 -5.18
C LEU A 31 -15.52 10.94 -3.93
N GLY A 32 -16.83 10.97 -4.15
CA GLY A 32 -17.83 10.94 -3.07
C GLY A 32 -18.24 12.31 -2.57
N THR A 33 -17.51 13.39 -2.88
CA THR A 33 -17.90 14.76 -2.52
C THR A 33 -18.27 15.63 -3.72
N ALA A 34 -19.14 16.60 -3.51
CA ALA A 34 -19.61 17.56 -4.51
C ALA A 34 -19.93 18.91 -3.87
N GLY A 35 -20.36 19.89 -4.66
CA GLY A 35 -20.66 21.25 -4.20
C GLY A 35 -19.57 22.24 -4.59
N THR A 36 -19.76 23.50 -4.21
CA THR A 36 -18.80 24.57 -4.59
C THR A 36 -17.49 24.43 -3.82
N ASN A 37 -17.58 23.92 -2.59
CA ASN A 37 -16.50 23.73 -1.64
C ASN A 37 -16.35 22.26 -1.24
N CYS A 38 -16.89 21.31 -2.02
CA CYS A 38 -16.87 19.87 -1.70
C CYS A 38 -17.60 19.53 -0.39
N GLU A 39 -18.65 20.28 -0.06
CA GLU A 39 -19.44 20.18 1.16
C GLU A 39 -20.61 19.18 1.08
N ILE A 40 -20.94 18.70 -0.12
CA ILE A 40 -22.09 17.84 -0.39
C ILE A 40 -21.62 16.40 -0.51
N ASP A 41 -22.32 15.50 0.19
CA ASP A 41 -22.11 14.07 0.04
C ASP A 41 -22.85 13.57 -1.20
N SER A 42 -22.09 13.00 -2.14
CA SER A 42 -22.61 12.59 -3.45
C SER A 42 -22.66 11.08 -3.61
N PHE A 43 -22.08 10.32 -2.67
CA PHE A 43 -22.02 8.87 -2.72
C PHE A 43 -22.06 8.28 -1.32
N ASN A 44 -22.96 7.31 -1.08
CA ASN A 44 -22.99 6.58 0.18
C ASN A 44 -22.07 5.36 0.07
N GLU A 45 -20.88 5.41 0.65
CA GLU A 45 -19.90 4.32 0.54
C GLU A 45 -20.36 3.03 1.24
N CYS A 46 -21.32 3.11 2.17
CA CYS A 46 -21.86 1.93 2.84
C CYS A 46 -22.70 1.02 1.93
N ASP A 47 -23.22 1.52 0.80
CA ASP A 47 -24.03 0.72 -0.14
C ASP A 47 -23.24 -0.45 -0.74
N SER A 48 -21.90 -0.34 -0.77
CA SER A 48 -21.00 -1.40 -1.24
C SER A 48 -20.72 -2.49 -0.19
N ASN A 49 -21.32 -2.40 1.01
CA ASN A 49 -21.05 -3.26 2.17
C ASN A 49 -19.54 -3.43 2.47
N PRO A 50 -18.81 -2.33 2.73
CA PRO A 50 -17.36 -2.39 2.87
C PRO A 50 -16.89 -3.04 4.18
N CYS A 51 -17.71 -3.02 5.24
CA CYS A 51 -17.34 -3.57 6.54
C CYS A 51 -17.33 -5.10 6.52
N ARG A 52 -16.23 -5.69 6.98
CA ARG A 52 -16.12 -7.14 7.19
C ARG A 52 -16.87 -7.52 8.45
N HIS A 53 -17.41 -8.74 8.42
CA HIS A 53 -18.22 -9.35 9.47
C HIS A 53 -19.67 -8.85 9.50
N PRO A 54 -20.64 -9.77 9.70
CA PRO A 54 -22.06 -9.41 9.73
C PRO A 54 -22.42 -8.57 10.97
N GLU A 55 -21.63 -8.63 12.03
CA GLU A 55 -21.84 -7.82 13.24
C GLU A 55 -21.28 -6.40 13.11
N ALA A 56 -20.55 -6.09 12.03
CA ALA A 56 -19.99 -4.75 11.83
C ALA A 56 -21.04 -3.79 11.28
N ILE A 57 -21.08 -2.57 11.83
CA ILE A 57 -22.04 -1.53 11.41
C ILE A 57 -21.33 -0.53 10.51
N CYS A 58 -21.81 -0.34 9.28
CA CYS A 58 -21.30 0.73 8.42
C CYS A 58 -22.05 2.03 8.71
N GLN A 59 -21.30 3.12 8.87
CA GLN A 59 -21.83 4.48 8.96
C GLN A 59 -21.21 5.33 7.85
N ASP A 60 -22.08 5.84 6.99
CA ASP A 60 -21.75 6.74 5.91
C ASP A 60 -21.20 8.08 6.41
N LYS A 61 -20.23 8.64 5.70
CA LYS A 61 -19.61 9.94 5.96
C LYS A 61 -19.38 10.65 4.64
N LEU A 62 -19.22 11.97 4.73
CA LEU A 62 -18.94 12.80 3.57
C LEU A 62 -17.65 12.37 2.84
N GLY A 63 -17.80 11.68 1.72
CA GLY A 63 -16.70 11.14 0.90
C GLY A 63 -15.88 10.01 1.57
N ASP A 64 -16.41 9.37 2.62
CA ASP A 64 -15.78 8.19 3.25
C ASP A 64 -16.82 7.40 4.07
N TYR A 65 -16.42 6.30 4.69
CA TYR A 65 -17.27 5.57 5.63
C TYR A 65 -16.49 5.12 6.85
N VAL A 66 -17.24 4.77 7.88
CA VAL A 66 -16.71 4.22 9.11
C VAL A 66 -17.38 2.89 9.39
N CYS A 67 -16.58 1.84 9.58
CA CYS A 67 -17.06 0.57 10.09
C CYS A 67 -16.94 0.52 11.61
N TYR A 68 -17.95 0.05 12.31
CA TYR A 68 -17.85 -0.27 13.74
C TYR A 68 -17.63 -1.76 13.89
N CYS A 69 -16.41 -2.12 14.26
CA CYS A 69 -15.94 -3.49 14.33
C CYS A 69 -16.42 -4.22 15.59
N PRO A 70 -16.71 -5.53 15.47
CA PRO A 70 -16.98 -6.36 16.63
C PRO A 70 -15.71 -6.54 17.50
N PRO A 71 -15.87 -6.99 18.76
CA PRO A 71 -14.73 -7.36 19.59
C PRO A 71 -13.82 -8.37 18.88
N LYS A 72 -12.53 -8.24 19.12
CA LYS A 72 -11.44 -8.99 18.48
C LYS A 72 -11.13 -8.64 17.02
N HIS A 73 -11.79 -7.62 16.47
CA HIS A 73 -11.58 -7.13 15.11
C HIS A 73 -11.22 -5.63 15.11
N ALA A 74 -10.39 -5.23 14.15
CA ALA A 74 -9.89 -3.87 13.96
C ALA A 74 -9.56 -3.61 12.48
N GLY A 75 -9.11 -2.40 12.13
CA GLY A 75 -8.86 -1.98 10.74
C GLY A 75 -10.00 -1.15 10.17
N LYS A 76 -9.78 -0.48 9.02
CA LYS A 76 -10.78 0.42 8.41
C LYS A 76 -12.06 -0.34 8.07
N ASN A 77 -11.91 -1.60 7.68
CA ASN A 77 -12.98 -2.49 7.25
C ASN A 77 -13.17 -3.65 8.24
N CYS A 78 -12.59 -3.62 9.44
CA CYS A 78 -12.64 -4.73 10.41
C CYS A 78 -11.94 -6.03 9.95
N GLU A 79 -10.98 -5.90 9.04
CA GLU A 79 -10.23 -6.99 8.41
C GLU A 79 -9.10 -7.57 9.28
N VAL A 80 -8.66 -6.82 10.30
CA VAL A 80 -7.56 -7.21 11.18
C VAL A 80 -8.12 -7.95 12.39
N TYR A 81 -7.63 -9.17 12.64
CA TYR A 81 -7.92 -9.92 13.86
C TYR A 81 -6.93 -9.55 14.96
N ASP A 82 -7.43 -8.97 16.06
CA ASP A 82 -6.66 -8.70 17.28
C ASP A 82 -7.42 -9.25 18.47
N ARG A 83 -6.91 -10.31 19.10
CA ARG A 83 -7.54 -10.98 20.25
C ARG A 83 -7.87 -10.04 21.42
N ASN A 84 -7.17 -8.91 21.54
CA ASN A 84 -7.35 -7.93 22.61
C ASN A 84 -8.19 -6.72 22.19
N SER A 85 -8.62 -6.63 20.92
CA SER A 85 -9.44 -5.52 20.45
C SER A 85 -10.80 -5.51 21.18
N PRO A 86 -11.17 -4.39 21.82
CA PRO A 86 -12.51 -4.24 22.40
C PRO A 86 -13.60 -4.07 21.32
N GLY A 87 -13.23 -3.98 20.04
CA GLY A 87 -14.11 -3.53 18.96
C GLY A 87 -14.25 -2.01 18.95
N GLY A 88 -15.21 -1.51 18.16
CA GLY A 88 -15.51 -0.07 18.05
C GLY A 88 -15.14 0.50 16.69
N MET A 89 -14.87 1.81 16.63
CA MET A 89 -14.65 2.51 15.36
C MET A 89 -13.41 1.95 14.63
N GLY A 90 -13.65 1.39 13.45
CA GLY A 90 -12.66 0.88 12.51
C GLY A 90 -11.84 2.04 11.98
N GLN A 91 -10.64 2.19 12.52
CA GLN A 91 -9.68 3.17 12.05
C GLN A 91 -8.82 2.50 11.00
N ALA A 92 -8.61 3.19 9.87
CA ALA A 92 -7.45 2.90 9.05
C ALA A 92 -6.23 2.90 9.99
N VAL A 93 -5.36 1.90 9.88
CA VAL A 93 -4.09 1.94 10.59
C VAL A 93 -3.30 3.09 9.97
N VAL A 94 -3.55 4.31 10.46
CA VAL A 94 -2.78 5.49 10.11
C VAL A 94 -1.48 5.29 10.86
N VAL A 95 -0.56 4.52 10.28
CA VAL A 95 0.84 4.63 10.63
C VAL A 95 1.17 6.08 10.33
N SER A 96 1.16 6.92 11.36
CA SER A 96 1.47 8.33 11.24
C SER A 96 2.79 8.43 10.48
N ARG A 97 2.76 9.00 9.26
CA ARG A 97 3.92 9.11 8.36
C ARG A 97 5.12 9.88 8.97
N LYS A 98 5.00 10.38 10.21
CA LYS A 98 6.10 10.96 11.00
C LYS A 98 6.87 9.93 11.85
N ASP A 99 6.34 8.72 12.07
CA ASP A 99 6.97 7.68 12.89
C ASP A 99 7.27 6.37 12.12
N SER A 100 6.92 6.27 10.84
CA SER A 100 7.18 5.09 10.02
C SER A 100 8.67 4.75 9.90
N THR A 101 9.54 5.76 9.84
CA THR A 101 11.00 5.57 9.83
C THR A 101 11.53 5.11 11.18
N ASN A 102 10.88 5.49 12.28
CA ASN A 102 11.35 5.23 13.65
C ASN A 102 10.90 3.85 14.17
N TYR A 103 9.70 3.40 13.79
CA TYR A 103 9.21 2.07 14.16
C TYR A 103 9.97 0.96 13.44
N TYR A 104 10.13 1.05 12.11
CA TYR A 104 10.92 0.08 11.33
C TYR A 104 12.40 0.08 11.74
N ALA A 105 12.99 1.25 12.01
CA ALA A 105 14.38 1.30 12.49
C ALA A 105 14.55 0.66 13.88
N LYS A 106 13.60 0.86 14.80
CA LYS A 106 13.61 0.21 16.13
C LYS A 106 13.35 -1.29 16.05
N ASP A 107 12.46 -1.72 15.18
CA ASP A 107 12.17 -3.13 14.93
C ASP A 107 13.39 -3.84 14.32
N LEU A 108 14.00 -3.25 13.30
CA LEU A 108 15.22 -3.77 12.68
C LEU A 108 16.38 -3.87 13.69
N GLU A 109 16.52 -2.92 14.61
CA GLU A 109 17.53 -2.99 15.64
C GLU A 109 17.26 -4.09 16.69
N MET A 110 15.99 -4.32 17.05
CA MET A 110 15.60 -5.46 17.87
C MET A 110 15.86 -6.80 17.17
N GLN A 111 15.52 -6.90 15.88
CA GLN A 111 15.79 -8.09 15.08
C GLN A 111 17.30 -8.35 14.93
N ARG A 112 18.13 -7.31 14.76
CA ARG A 112 19.59 -7.44 14.76
C ARG A 112 20.14 -7.95 16.10
N LYS A 113 19.58 -7.49 17.23
CA LYS A 113 19.94 -8.02 18.56
C LYS A 113 19.54 -9.48 18.70
N GLN A 114 18.38 -9.86 18.16
CA GLN A 114 17.93 -11.25 18.12
C GLN A 114 18.85 -12.13 17.25
N CYS A 115 19.35 -11.60 16.15
CA CYS A 115 20.33 -12.27 15.29
C CYS A 115 21.62 -12.64 16.04
N VAL A 116 22.17 -11.69 16.79
CA VAL A 116 23.35 -11.91 17.65
C VAL A 116 23.03 -12.94 18.74
N LYS A 117 21.85 -12.85 19.36
CA LYS A 117 21.40 -13.80 20.40
C LYS A 117 21.27 -15.23 19.87
N ASN A 118 20.83 -15.39 18.63
CA ASN A 118 20.70 -16.70 17.96
C ASN A 118 22.05 -17.26 17.44
N ASN A 119 23.16 -16.55 17.67
CA ASN A 119 24.49 -16.87 17.16
C ASN A 119 24.56 -16.99 15.63
N CYS A 120 23.67 -16.30 14.91
CA CYS A 120 23.67 -16.27 13.44
C CYS A 120 25.00 -15.80 12.82
N PRO A 121 25.78 -14.88 13.43
CA PRO A 121 27.10 -14.52 12.90
C PRO A 121 28.11 -15.67 12.80
N MET A 122 27.93 -16.77 13.55
CA MET A 122 28.78 -17.97 13.45
C MET A 122 28.22 -19.03 12.50
N LYS A 123 26.96 -18.86 12.06
CA LYS A 123 26.25 -19.77 11.18
C LYS A 123 26.31 -19.32 9.73
N ARG A 124 26.29 -18.00 9.47
CA ARG A 124 26.41 -17.42 8.11
C ARG A 124 27.59 -17.94 7.28
N GLY A 125 27.35 -18.17 5.99
CA GLY A 125 28.32 -18.60 4.98
C GLY A 125 28.77 -20.06 5.12
N ASN A 126 27.95 -20.90 5.75
CA ASN A 126 28.22 -22.33 5.95
C ASN A 126 27.54 -23.22 4.89
N TYR A 127 26.84 -22.63 3.90
CA TYR A 127 26.06 -23.30 2.85
C TYR A 127 24.89 -24.14 3.37
N ARG A 128 24.43 -23.88 4.59
CA ARG A 128 23.29 -24.52 5.22
C ARG A 128 22.35 -23.42 5.73
N CYS A 129 21.16 -23.34 5.15
CA CYS A 129 20.16 -22.40 5.63
C CYS A 129 19.70 -22.73 7.06
N ASP A 130 20.07 -21.86 8.01
CA ASP A 130 19.52 -21.84 9.36
C ASP A 130 18.25 -20.96 9.37
N GLU A 131 17.08 -21.59 9.46
CA GLU A 131 15.75 -20.92 9.43
C GLU A 131 15.63 -19.79 10.47
N GLU A 132 16.21 -19.96 11.66
CA GLU A 132 16.21 -18.93 12.70
C GLU A 132 17.07 -17.69 12.37
N CYS A 133 17.92 -17.80 11.35
CA CYS A 133 18.78 -16.77 10.79
C CYS A 133 18.29 -16.30 9.40
N ASN A 134 17.23 -16.91 8.87
CA ASN A 134 16.59 -16.53 7.60
C ASN A 134 15.72 -15.27 7.75
N THR A 135 16.33 -14.18 8.20
CA THR A 135 15.68 -12.89 8.32
C THR A 135 16.54 -11.84 7.65
N TYR A 136 15.92 -10.77 7.16
CA TYR A 136 16.64 -9.64 6.57
C TYR A 136 17.67 -9.05 7.56
N ALA A 137 17.33 -8.96 8.85
CA ALA A 137 18.24 -8.47 9.89
C ALA A 137 19.51 -9.33 10.09
N CYS A 138 19.49 -10.58 9.61
CA CYS A 138 20.59 -11.53 9.63
C CYS A 138 21.21 -11.77 8.25
N ASP A 139 20.92 -10.91 7.27
CA ASP A 139 21.35 -11.05 5.88
C ASP A 139 20.98 -12.41 5.27
N PHE A 140 19.80 -12.95 5.63
CA PHE A 140 19.32 -14.27 5.18
C PHE A 140 20.33 -15.39 5.43
N ASP A 141 20.86 -15.43 6.65
CA ASP A 141 21.93 -16.33 7.08
C ASP A 141 23.21 -16.18 6.23
N GLY A 142 23.60 -14.93 5.96
CA GLY A 142 24.74 -14.65 5.07
C GLY A 142 24.52 -15.11 3.64
N ASN A 143 23.26 -15.08 3.19
CA ASN A 143 22.76 -15.59 1.92
C ASN A 143 22.67 -17.12 1.81
N ASP A 144 22.97 -17.90 2.86
CA ASP A 144 22.81 -19.37 2.81
C ASP A 144 21.34 -19.77 2.57
N CYS A 145 20.39 -18.94 3.01
CA CYS A 145 18.95 -19.13 2.78
C CYS A 145 18.41 -18.49 1.49
N SER A 146 19.21 -17.64 0.82
CA SER A 146 18.85 -17.01 -0.46
C SER A 146 19.60 -17.62 -1.65
N LEU A 147 19.96 -18.91 -1.54
CA LEU A 147 20.74 -19.66 -2.54
C LEU A 147 22.15 -19.07 -2.80
N GLY A 148 22.69 -18.30 -1.86
CA GLY A 148 23.98 -17.59 -1.99
C GLY A 148 23.92 -16.36 -2.90
N ILE A 149 22.72 -15.92 -3.31
CA ILE A 149 22.52 -14.81 -4.24
C ILE A 149 21.99 -13.63 -3.45
N ASN A 150 22.70 -12.50 -3.50
CA ASN A 150 22.14 -11.21 -3.15
C ASN A 150 21.46 -10.65 -4.42
N PRO A 151 20.12 -10.55 -4.48
CA PRO A 151 19.41 -10.09 -5.68
C PRO A 151 19.78 -8.66 -6.10
N TRP A 152 20.32 -7.86 -5.16
CA TRP A 152 20.80 -6.49 -5.38
C TRP A 152 22.32 -6.39 -5.49
N ALA A 153 23.05 -7.51 -5.64
CA ALA A 153 24.52 -7.50 -5.74
C ALA A 153 25.02 -6.62 -6.90
N ASN A 154 24.26 -6.55 -7.98
CA ASN A 154 24.59 -5.76 -9.17
C ASN A 154 23.92 -4.38 -9.18
N CYS A 155 23.11 -4.04 -8.16
CA CYS A 155 22.40 -2.77 -8.09
C CYS A 155 23.38 -1.64 -7.74
N THR A 156 23.52 -0.66 -8.62
CA THR A 156 24.46 0.47 -8.47
C THR A 156 23.77 1.79 -8.11
N ALA A 157 22.52 1.76 -7.65
CA ALA A 157 21.78 2.95 -7.26
C ALA A 157 22.44 3.67 -6.08
N SER A 158 22.24 4.99 -5.99
CA SER A 158 22.79 5.82 -4.92
C SER A 158 22.12 5.55 -3.57
N ILE A 159 20.90 5.01 -3.62
CA ILE A 159 20.11 4.60 -2.46
C ILE A 159 20.09 3.07 -2.35
N ARG A 160 19.76 2.59 -1.14
CA ARG A 160 19.63 1.17 -0.86
C ARG A 160 18.28 0.67 -1.40
N CYS A 161 18.26 0.19 -2.64
CA CYS A 161 17.01 -0.18 -3.32
C CYS A 161 16.19 -1.27 -2.64
N TRP A 162 16.80 -2.11 -1.80
CA TRP A 162 16.06 -3.09 -1.02
C TRP A 162 15.24 -2.45 0.13
N ASP A 163 15.55 -1.22 0.55
CA ASP A 163 14.78 -0.50 1.59
C ASP A 163 13.47 0.10 1.03
N VAL A 164 13.40 0.30 -0.29
CA VAL A 164 12.30 0.97 -1.01
C VAL A 164 11.63 0.05 -2.03
N PHE A 165 12.04 -1.22 -2.09
CA PHE A 165 11.51 -2.20 -3.03
C PHE A 165 10.05 -2.54 -2.71
N MET A 166 9.15 -2.31 -3.67
CA MET A 166 7.72 -2.62 -3.57
C MET A 166 7.02 -1.85 -2.43
N ASP A 167 7.44 -0.62 -2.20
CA ASP A 167 6.87 0.27 -1.17
C ASP A 167 5.70 1.13 -1.70
N GLY A 168 5.39 1.02 -3.00
CA GLY A 168 4.33 1.77 -3.69
C GLY A 168 4.73 3.18 -4.13
N VAL A 169 5.98 3.59 -3.91
CA VAL A 169 6.54 4.87 -4.32
C VAL A 169 7.57 4.64 -5.41
N CYS A 170 7.31 5.14 -6.62
CA CYS A 170 8.25 5.01 -7.72
C CYS A 170 9.59 5.74 -7.45
N ASN A 171 10.63 4.97 -7.15
CA ASN A 171 12.02 5.37 -6.98
C ASN A 171 12.77 5.14 -8.30
N GLN A 172 12.85 6.17 -9.14
CA GLN A 172 13.47 6.06 -10.48
C GLN A 172 14.92 5.55 -10.48
N GLU A 173 15.69 5.81 -9.43
CA GLU A 173 17.07 5.29 -9.30
C GLU A 173 17.12 3.76 -9.14
N CYS A 174 16.06 3.17 -8.56
CA CYS A 174 15.90 1.73 -8.36
C CYS A 174 15.14 1.06 -9.51
N ASN A 175 14.55 1.84 -10.41
CA ASN A 175 13.78 1.36 -11.56
C ASN A 175 14.69 0.92 -12.72
N ASN A 176 15.54 -0.07 -12.49
CA ASN A 176 16.41 -0.67 -13.48
C ASN A 176 16.54 -2.19 -13.26
N PRO A 177 16.98 -2.96 -14.27
CA PRO A 177 17.06 -4.41 -14.16
C PRO A 177 17.97 -4.90 -13.03
N GLN A 178 19.06 -4.17 -12.74
CA GLN A 178 20.02 -4.55 -11.70
C GLN A 178 19.47 -4.37 -10.28
N CYS A 179 18.50 -3.46 -10.12
CA CYS A 179 17.81 -3.15 -8.88
C CYS A 179 16.37 -3.68 -8.85
N LEU A 180 16.05 -4.64 -9.73
CA LEU A 180 14.76 -5.34 -9.80
C LEU A 180 13.55 -4.43 -10.09
N PHE A 181 13.76 -3.39 -10.90
CA PHE A 181 12.72 -2.45 -11.34
C PHE A 181 11.91 -1.84 -10.19
N ASP A 182 12.58 -1.58 -9.06
CA ASP A 182 11.93 -0.99 -7.89
C ASP A 182 10.67 -1.75 -7.44
N GLY A 183 10.69 -3.09 -7.53
CA GLY A 183 9.52 -3.90 -7.17
C GLY A 183 8.29 -3.66 -8.05
N ARG A 184 8.46 -3.01 -9.21
CA ARG A 184 7.40 -2.52 -10.12
C ARG A 184 6.60 -1.34 -9.61
N ASP A 185 7.08 -0.61 -8.60
CA ASP A 185 6.42 0.61 -8.09
C ASP A 185 6.37 1.74 -9.14
N CYS A 186 7.27 1.70 -10.13
CA CYS A 186 7.28 2.62 -11.26
C CYS A 186 6.45 2.18 -12.46
N GLU A 187 5.95 0.94 -12.46
CA GLU A 187 5.00 0.53 -13.49
C GLU A 187 3.65 1.17 -13.20
N LYS A 188 3.01 1.73 -14.23
CA LYS A 188 1.63 2.17 -14.09
C LYS A 188 0.82 0.94 -13.71
N SER A 189 0.19 0.96 -12.54
CA SER A 189 -0.75 -0.09 -12.15
C SER A 189 -1.79 -0.20 -13.25
N LEU A 190 -1.72 -1.27 -14.04
CA LEU A 190 -2.79 -1.59 -14.96
C LEU A 190 -4.06 -1.76 -14.11
N GLN A 191 -5.17 -1.22 -14.61
CA GLN A 191 -6.45 -1.49 -13.95
C GLN A 191 -6.65 -3.01 -13.91
N PRO A 192 -7.28 -3.56 -12.87
CA PRO A 192 -7.58 -4.98 -12.86
C PRO A 192 -8.39 -5.37 -14.10
N CYS A 193 -8.18 -6.58 -14.63
CA CYS A 193 -8.95 -7.12 -15.74
C CYS A 193 -10.45 -6.91 -15.48
N ASN A 194 -11.21 -6.56 -16.53
CA ASN A 194 -12.63 -6.26 -16.39
C ASN A 194 -13.34 -7.39 -15.60
N PRO A 195 -14.00 -7.10 -14.46
CA PRO A 195 -14.57 -8.12 -13.59
C PRO A 195 -15.57 -9.06 -14.27
N VAL A 196 -16.23 -8.59 -15.34
CA VAL A 196 -17.17 -9.39 -16.14
C VAL A 196 -16.44 -10.44 -16.98
N TYR A 197 -15.23 -10.10 -17.46
CA TYR A 197 -14.43 -10.95 -18.33
C TYR A 197 -13.32 -11.70 -17.59
N ASP A 198 -12.96 -11.29 -16.37
CA ASP A 198 -11.89 -11.88 -15.57
C ASP A 198 -12.06 -13.40 -15.41
N ALA A 199 -13.25 -13.86 -15.03
CA ALA A 199 -13.54 -15.30 -14.90
C ALA A 199 -13.46 -16.05 -16.25
N TYR A 200 -13.79 -15.40 -17.36
CA TYR A 200 -13.66 -15.98 -18.69
C TYR A 200 -12.18 -16.08 -19.10
N CYS A 201 -11.43 -14.99 -18.94
CA CYS A 201 -10.02 -14.92 -19.29
C CYS A 201 -9.17 -15.89 -18.47
N GLN A 202 -9.43 -16.04 -17.17
CA GLN A 202 -8.74 -17.02 -16.33
C GLN A 202 -8.92 -18.46 -16.82
N LYS A 203 -10.13 -18.82 -17.26
CA LYS A 203 -10.43 -20.18 -17.76
C LYS A 203 -9.84 -20.43 -19.16
N HIS A 204 -9.59 -19.36 -19.92
CA HIS A 204 -9.10 -19.40 -21.28
C HIS A 204 -7.60 -19.04 -21.40
N TYR A 205 -6.94 -18.74 -20.29
CA TYR A 205 -5.54 -18.39 -20.25
C TYR A 205 -4.64 -19.55 -20.68
N ALA A 206 -3.74 -19.29 -21.62
CA ALA A 206 -2.73 -20.25 -22.11
C ALA A 206 -3.29 -21.62 -22.56
N ASN A 207 -4.56 -21.67 -23.02
CA ASN A 207 -5.22 -22.90 -23.45
C ASN A 207 -4.91 -23.32 -24.91
N GLY A 208 -4.07 -22.55 -25.62
CA GLY A 208 -3.73 -22.78 -27.03
C GLY A 208 -4.71 -22.18 -28.05
N HIS A 209 -5.73 -21.44 -27.61
CA HIS A 209 -6.67 -20.70 -28.44
C HIS A 209 -6.50 -19.18 -28.23
N CYS A 210 -6.75 -18.40 -29.28
CA CYS A 210 -6.64 -16.94 -29.22
C CYS A 210 -8.00 -16.33 -28.84
N ASP A 211 -8.07 -15.72 -27.67
CA ASP A 211 -9.25 -15.03 -27.16
C ASP A 211 -8.99 -13.52 -27.13
N TYR A 212 -9.45 -12.80 -28.15
CA TYR A 212 -9.15 -11.36 -28.34
C TYR A 212 -9.61 -10.46 -27.18
N GLY A 213 -10.68 -10.85 -26.48
CA GLY A 213 -11.19 -10.13 -25.30
C GLY A 213 -10.28 -10.22 -24.08
N CYS A 214 -9.30 -11.11 -24.09
CA CYS A 214 -8.35 -11.36 -23.02
C CYS A 214 -6.91 -11.06 -23.43
N ASN A 215 -6.70 -10.35 -24.55
CA ASN A 215 -5.39 -10.06 -25.10
C ASN A 215 -5.05 -8.58 -24.91
N ASN A 216 -4.88 -8.13 -23.66
CA ASN A 216 -4.79 -6.70 -23.37
C ASN A 216 -3.94 -6.25 -22.18
N ALA A 217 -2.89 -6.91 -21.72
CA ALA A 217 -2.02 -6.42 -20.63
C ALA A 217 -2.67 -6.36 -19.23
N GLU A 218 -3.89 -5.84 -19.03
CA GLU A 218 -4.64 -6.06 -17.79
C GLU A 218 -5.22 -7.48 -17.67
N CYS A 219 -5.51 -8.09 -18.82
CA CYS A 219 -5.85 -9.47 -19.10
C CYS A 219 -4.83 -10.03 -20.13
#